data_AF-A0A0B1ZQY9-F1
#
_entry.id   AF-A0A0B1ZQY9-F1
#
_cell.length_a   1.000
_cell.length_b   1.000
_cell.length_c   1.000
_cell.angle_alpha   90.00
_cell.angle_beta   90.00
_cell.angle_gamma   90.00
#
_symmetry.space_group_name_H-M   'P 1'
#
loop_
_entity.id
_entity.type
_entity.pdbx_description
1 polymer ?
#
loop_
_entity_poly.entity_id
_entity_poly.type
_entity_poly.pdbx_seq_one_letter_code
_entity_poly.pdbx_strand_id
1 'polypeptide(L)'
;MSKTVPSNDIDAVNHRLLAAAEPFENLTESAFSASQAELAKLVKSVHSSAQPVTSDLPAIAAQNLKNRLQEIDKAQNADNRSEIALAAVEGYRTLVSNVRGKIAVPPQVSLLDYAGFRIQADLKAKSTRWADISYALTFAKDRWGEISNQVQDRKIVSDMQAALSHMKNAAAAKDKKELMQASTRELDLVDELETYFAKAANAS
;
A
#
# COMPACT_ATOMS: atom_id res chain seq x y z
N MET A 1 6.55 29.62 16.23
CA MET A 1 5.69 29.08 17.31
C MET A 1 5.11 27.75 16.82
N SER A 2 5.70 26.62 17.22
CA SER A 2 5.15 25.30 16.91
C SER A 2 3.92 25.09 17.80
N LYS A 3 2.72 25.17 17.21
CA LYS A 3 1.52 24.67 17.89
C LYS A 3 1.62 23.16 17.95
N THR A 4 1.84 22.62 19.14
CA THR A 4 1.59 21.22 19.45
C THR A 4 0.13 20.92 19.17
N VAL A 5 -0.14 20.13 18.13
CA VAL A 5 -1.48 19.60 17.85
C VAL A 5 -1.81 18.60 18.96
N PRO A 6 -2.98 18.69 19.63
CA PRO A 6 -3.36 17.74 20.67
C PRO A 6 -3.44 16.29 20.14
N SER A 7 -3.05 15.32 20.96
CA SER A 7 -3.03 13.87 20.61
C SER A 7 -4.35 13.38 19.98
N ASN A 8 -5.50 13.82 20.53
CA ASN A 8 -6.82 13.42 20.05
C ASN A 8 -7.14 13.84 18.61
N ASP A 9 -6.47 14.89 18.10
CA ASP A 9 -6.65 15.37 16.73
C ASP A 9 -5.79 14.55 15.75
N ILE A 10 -4.61 14.10 16.19
CA ILE A 10 -3.73 13.21 15.40
C ILE A 10 -4.39 11.86 15.18
N ASP A 11 -4.99 11.26 16.22
CA ASP A 11 -5.65 9.96 16.11
C ASP A 11 -6.87 10.03 15.17
N ALA A 12 -7.66 11.10 15.25
CA ALA A 12 -8.78 11.34 14.36
C ALA A 12 -8.33 11.55 12.90
N VAL A 13 -7.24 12.29 12.68
CA VAL A 13 -6.63 12.46 11.34
C VAL A 13 -6.15 11.11 10.80
N ASN A 14 -5.42 10.33 11.60
CA ASN A 14 -4.91 9.02 11.19
C ASN A 14 -6.05 8.08 10.81
N HIS A 15 -7.11 8.02 11.60
CA HIS A 15 -8.28 7.20 11.30
C HIS A 15 -8.91 7.59 9.97
N ARG A 16 -9.08 8.90 9.70
CA ARG A 16 -9.59 9.37 8.41
C ARG A 16 -8.66 9.01 7.25
N LEU A 17 -7.34 9.19 7.41
CA LEU A 17 -6.35 8.86 6.37
C LEU A 17 -6.36 7.36 6.03
N LEU A 18 -6.41 6.49 7.03
CA LEU A 18 -6.46 5.03 6.85
C LEU A 18 -7.79 4.62 6.20
N ALA A 19 -8.93 5.10 6.70
CA ALA A 19 -10.23 4.82 6.09
C ALA A 19 -10.32 5.33 4.64
N ALA A 20 -9.65 6.45 4.32
CA ALA A 20 -9.59 6.96 2.96
C ALA A 20 -8.68 6.13 2.04
N ALA A 21 -7.75 5.35 2.59
CA ALA A 21 -6.83 4.49 1.85
C ALA A 21 -7.50 3.17 1.41
N GLU A 22 -8.44 2.62 2.18
CA GLU A 22 -9.12 1.34 1.86
C GLU A 22 -9.72 1.30 0.44
N PRO A 23 -10.38 2.36 -0.09
CA PRO A 23 -10.88 2.31 -1.47
C PRO A 23 -9.77 2.24 -2.52
N PHE A 24 -8.59 2.80 -2.25
CA PHE A 24 -7.44 2.74 -3.17
C PHE A 24 -6.86 1.33 -3.23
N GLU A 25 -6.77 0.66 -2.10
CA GLU A 25 -6.38 -0.75 -2.00
C GLU A 25 -7.37 -1.64 -2.76
N ASN A 26 -8.66 -1.54 -2.45
CA ASN A 26 -9.72 -2.26 -3.16
C ASN A 26 -9.67 -2.06 -4.68
N LEU A 27 -9.45 -0.83 -5.14
CA LEU A 27 -9.30 -0.54 -6.57
C LEU A 27 -8.05 -1.20 -7.15
N THR A 28 -6.93 -1.20 -6.42
CA THR A 28 -5.67 -1.81 -6.85
C THR A 28 -5.82 -3.31 -7.07
N GLU A 29 -6.39 -4.02 -6.10
CA GLU A 29 -6.62 -5.47 -6.18
C GLU A 29 -7.59 -5.86 -7.29
N SER A 30 -8.66 -5.08 -7.43
CA SER A 30 -9.76 -5.42 -8.33
C SER A 30 -9.56 -4.95 -9.76
N ALA A 31 -8.62 -4.03 -10.04
CA ALA A 31 -8.49 -3.36 -11.33
C ALA A 31 -8.42 -4.32 -12.54
N PHE A 32 -7.78 -5.48 -12.36
CA PHE A 32 -7.54 -6.47 -13.42
C PHE A 32 -8.69 -7.45 -13.65
N SER A 33 -9.57 -7.66 -12.67
CA SER A 33 -10.65 -8.65 -12.70
C SER A 33 -12.05 -8.02 -12.72
N ALA A 34 -12.19 -6.81 -12.20
CA ALA A 34 -13.46 -6.10 -12.12
C ALA A 34 -14.06 -5.83 -13.50
N SER A 35 -15.37 -6.04 -13.61
CA SER A 35 -16.16 -5.60 -14.77
C SER A 35 -16.03 -4.09 -14.97
N GLN A 36 -16.31 -3.57 -16.18
CA GLN A 36 -16.23 -2.13 -16.44
C GLN A 36 -17.12 -1.30 -15.49
N ALA A 37 -18.33 -1.80 -15.20
CA ALA A 37 -19.28 -1.13 -14.32
C ALA A 37 -18.80 -1.13 -12.86
N GLU A 38 -18.19 -2.22 -12.41
CA GLU A 38 -17.60 -2.34 -11.08
C GLU A 38 -16.35 -1.47 -10.94
N LEU A 39 -15.46 -1.47 -11.93
CA LEU A 39 -14.30 -0.60 -11.99
C LEU A 39 -14.71 0.88 -11.87
N ALA A 40 -15.78 1.29 -12.57
CA ALA A 40 -16.28 2.65 -12.46
C ALA A 40 -16.82 3.00 -11.06
N LYS A 41 -17.42 2.05 -10.36
CA LYS A 41 -17.83 2.23 -8.96
C LYS A 41 -16.61 2.38 -8.05
N LEU A 42 -15.61 1.53 -8.21
CA LEU A 42 -14.38 1.56 -7.41
C LEU A 42 -13.61 2.88 -7.61
N VAL A 43 -13.49 3.36 -8.85
CA VAL A 43 -12.89 4.68 -9.15
C VAL A 43 -13.69 5.79 -8.45
N LYS A 44 -15.02 5.76 -8.51
CA LYS A 44 -15.85 6.75 -7.81
C LYS A 44 -15.65 6.71 -6.29
N SER A 45 -15.51 5.51 -5.70
CA SER A 45 -15.26 5.35 -4.26
C SER A 45 -13.92 5.98 -3.87
N VAL A 46 -12.87 5.77 -4.66
CA VAL A 46 -11.55 6.40 -4.48
C VAL A 46 -11.63 7.92 -4.47
N HIS A 47 -12.32 8.53 -5.44
CA HIS A 47 -12.51 9.99 -5.44
C HIS A 47 -13.28 10.49 -4.22
N SER A 48 -14.34 9.77 -3.84
CA SER A 48 -15.20 10.15 -2.72
C SER A 48 -14.47 10.06 -1.38
N SER A 49 -13.56 9.09 -1.21
CA SER A 49 -12.79 8.91 0.02
C SER A 49 -11.61 9.87 0.14
N ALA A 50 -10.99 10.25 -0.99
CA ALA A 50 -9.84 11.15 -1.01
C ALA A 50 -10.18 12.62 -0.73
N GLN A 51 -11.36 13.08 -1.18
CA GLN A 51 -11.77 14.47 -1.04
C GLN A 51 -11.74 15.01 0.40
N PRO A 52 -12.38 14.36 1.41
CA PRO A 52 -12.44 14.89 2.77
C PRO A 52 -11.08 14.94 3.49
N VAL A 53 -10.11 14.14 3.06
CA VAL A 53 -8.81 14.01 3.76
C VAL A 53 -7.69 14.84 3.10
N THR A 54 -7.97 15.51 2.00
CA THR A 54 -6.94 16.29 1.27
C THR A 54 -6.36 17.42 2.14
N SER A 55 -7.19 18.05 2.99
CA SER A 55 -6.73 19.09 3.93
C SER A 55 -5.93 18.55 5.12
N ASP A 56 -6.03 17.25 5.40
CA ASP A 56 -5.27 16.61 6.47
C ASP A 56 -3.81 16.33 6.04
N LEU A 57 -3.52 16.39 4.73
CA LEU A 57 -2.21 16.11 4.14
C LEU A 57 -1.32 17.37 4.04
N PRO A 58 0.01 17.21 4.14
CA PRO A 58 0.95 18.24 3.69
C PRO A 58 0.73 18.59 2.22
N ALA A 59 0.97 19.85 1.83
CA ALA A 59 0.66 20.36 0.49
C ALA A 59 1.21 19.49 -0.66
N ILE A 60 2.44 18.98 -0.52
CA ILE A 60 3.06 18.09 -1.52
C ILE A 60 2.30 16.76 -1.61
N ALA A 61 1.93 16.16 -0.47
CA ALA A 61 1.17 14.91 -0.43
C ALA A 61 -0.25 15.09 -0.98
N ALA A 62 -0.91 16.20 -0.65
CA ALA A 62 -2.21 16.57 -1.22
C ALA A 62 -2.14 16.71 -2.76
N GLN A 63 -1.09 17.36 -3.27
CA GLN A 63 -0.88 17.49 -4.71
C GLN A 63 -0.57 16.13 -5.37
N ASN A 64 0.22 15.28 -4.73
CA ASN A 64 0.49 13.93 -5.21
C ASN A 64 -0.81 13.11 -5.29
N LEU A 65 -1.64 13.13 -4.24
CA LEU A 65 -2.93 12.44 -4.23
C LEU A 65 -3.83 12.91 -5.37
N LYS A 66 -3.93 14.23 -5.57
CA LYS A 66 -4.67 14.82 -6.69
C LYS A 66 -4.15 14.36 -8.05
N ASN A 67 -2.83 14.28 -8.23
CA ASN A 67 -2.24 13.77 -9.47
C ASN A 67 -2.62 12.30 -9.71
N ARG A 68 -2.62 11.47 -8.66
CA ARG A 68 -3.04 10.06 -8.75
C ARG A 68 -4.50 9.91 -9.14
N LEU A 69 -5.40 10.72 -8.58
CA LEU A 69 -6.82 10.75 -9.00
C LEU A 69 -6.96 11.07 -10.49
N GLN A 70 -6.22 12.07 -10.99
CA GLN A 70 -6.25 12.41 -12.42
C GLN A 70 -5.68 11.31 -13.32
N GLU A 71 -4.66 10.58 -12.85
CA GLU A 71 -4.09 9.44 -13.57
C GLU A 71 -5.05 8.26 -13.61
N ILE A 72 -5.77 7.99 -12.52
CA ILE A 72 -6.86 7.00 -12.47
C ILE A 72 -7.92 7.34 -13.53
N ASP A 73 -8.38 8.60 -13.59
CA ASP A 73 -9.38 9.02 -14.57
C ASP A 73 -8.91 8.84 -16.01
N LYS A 74 -7.66 9.24 -16.29
CA LYS A 74 -7.06 9.06 -17.63
C LYS A 74 -6.94 7.59 -18.00
N ALA A 75 -6.49 6.75 -17.06
CA ALA A 75 -6.32 5.32 -17.26
C ALA A 75 -7.66 4.62 -17.45
N GLN A 76 -8.69 5.03 -16.70
CA GLN A 76 -10.06 4.53 -16.85
C GLN A 76 -10.63 4.84 -18.24
N ASN A 77 -10.46 6.07 -18.72
CA ASN A 77 -10.92 6.47 -20.05
C ASN A 77 -10.18 5.73 -21.18
N ALA A 78 -8.94 5.29 -20.93
CA ALA A 78 -8.13 4.49 -21.85
C ALA A 78 -8.32 2.97 -21.67
N ASP A 79 -9.19 2.52 -20.76
CA ASP A 79 -9.34 1.13 -20.32
C ASP A 79 -8.00 0.45 -19.97
N ASN A 80 -7.09 1.21 -19.36
CA ASN A 80 -5.74 0.74 -19.04
C ASN A 80 -5.66 0.27 -17.58
N ARG A 81 -5.99 -1.01 -17.36
CA ARG A 81 -6.09 -1.61 -16.02
C ARG A 81 -4.81 -1.52 -15.20
N SER A 82 -3.64 -1.69 -15.82
CA SER A 82 -2.37 -1.57 -15.12
C SER A 82 -2.11 -0.15 -14.62
N GLU A 83 -2.41 0.88 -15.41
CA GLU A 83 -2.21 2.26 -14.95
C GLU A 83 -3.23 2.66 -13.88
N ILE A 84 -4.46 2.11 -13.92
CA ILE A 84 -5.43 2.29 -12.83
C ILE A 84 -4.86 1.71 -11.52
N ALA A 85 -4.39 0.46 -11.53
CA ALA A 85 -3.81 -0.18 -10.35
C ALA A 85 -2.58 0.57 -9.83
N LEU A 86 -1.68 0.99 -10.73
CA LEU A 86 -0.47 1.73 -10.36
C LEU A 86 -0.78 3.12 -9.77
N ALA A 87 -1.73 3.85 -10.35
CA ALA A 87 -2.12 5.14 -9.80
C ALA A 87 -2.86 4.99 -8.45
N ALA A 88 -3.70 3.96 -8.32
CA ALA A 88 -4.40 3.63 -7.09
C ALA A 88 -3.43 3.27 -5.95
N VAL A 89 -2.49 2.36 -6.17
CA VAL A 89 -1.54 1.92 -5.14
C VAL A 89 -0.62 3.07 -4.68
N GLU A 90 -0.30 4.02 -5.56
CA GLU A 90 0.45 5.23 -5.18
C GLU A 90 -0.41 6.24 -4.39
N GLY A 91 -1.72 6.28 -4.63
CA GLY A 91 -2.67 7.03 -3.82
C GLY A 91 -2.77 6.45 -2.40
N TYR A 92 -2.89 5.13 -2.29
CA TYR A 92 -2.81 4.39 -1.02
C TYR A 92 -1.52 4.73 -0.26
N ARG A 93 -0.35 4.58 -0.91
CA ARG A 93 0.94 4.91 -0.30
C ARG A 93 0.99 6.34 0.21
N THR A 94 0.45 7.28 -0.57
CA THR A 94 0.43 8.70 -0.19
C THR A 94 -0.34 8.91 1.10
N LEU A 95 -1.49 8.26 1.28
CA LEU A 95 -2.30 8.36 2.48
C LEU A 95 -1.62 7.69 3.68
N VAL A 96 -1.21 6.43 3.54
CA VAL A 96 -0.60 5.65 4.63
C VAL A 96 0.74 6.24 5.09
N SER A 97 1.56 6.76 4.17
CA SER A 97 2.85 7.40 4.53
C SER A 97 2.70 8.70 5.33
N ASN A 98 1.49 9.27 5.40
CA ASN A 98 1.21 10.52 6.12
C ASN A 98 0.45 10.29 7.45
N VAL A 99 0.22 9.03 7.83
CA VAL A 99 -0.16 8.65 9.19
C VAL A 99 0.98 9.03 10.15
N ARG A 100 0.63 9.58 11.31
CA ARG A 100 1.59 10.21 12.25
C ARG A 100 1.48 9.62 13.65
N GLY A 101 2.58 9.69 14.40
CA GLY A 101 2.58 9.22 15.78
C GLY A 101 2.55 7.69 15.89
N LYS A 102 2.37 7.20 17.11
CA LYS A 102 2.32 5.76 17.41
C LYS A 102 0.87 5.30 17.38
N ILE A 103 0.54 4.40 16.47
CA ILE A 103 -0.75 3.73 16.39
C ILE A 103 -0.59 2.22 16.65
N ALA A 104 -1.71 1.52 16.89
CA ALA A 104 -1.71 0.11 17.29
C ALA A 104 -1.02 -0.81 16.26
N VAL A 105 -1.36 -0.65 14.98
CA VAL A 105 -0.68 -1.31 13.86
C VAL A 105 0.21 -0.28 13.18
N PRO A 106 1.55 -0.41 13.18
CA PRO A 106 2.43 0.54 12.54
C PRO A 106 2.10 0.71 11.05
N PRO A 107 2.10 1.94 10.49
CA PRO A 107 1.80 2.14 9.07
C PRO A 107 2.76 1.42 8.13
N GLN A 108 3.95 1.03 8.61
CA GLN A 108 4.89 0.20 7.87
C GLN A 108 4.31 -1.16 7.48
N VAL A 109 3.36 -1.71 8.23
CA VAL A 109 2.70 -2.98 7.92
C VAL A 109 1.87 -2.81 6.64
N SER A 110 0.96 -1.85 6.60
CA SER A 110 0.22 -1.45 5.40
C SER A 110 1.14 -1.01 4.24
N LEU A 111 2.30 -0.42 4.52
CA LEU A 111 3.28 -0.09 3.48
C LEU A 111 4.03 -1.30 2.91
N LEU A 112 4.00 -2.47 3.58
CA LEU A 112 4.42 -3.73 2.97
C LEU A 112 3.38 -4.20 1.95
N ASP A 113 2.08 -4.10 2.25
CA ASP A 113 1.01 -4.38 1.26
C ASP A 113 1.16 -3.53 0.01
N TYR A 114 1.43 -2.23 0.17
CA TYR A 114 1.76 -1.35 -0.95
C TYR A 114 2.82 -1.98 -1.86
N ALA A 115 3.89 -2.53 -1.29
CA ALA A 115 4.99 -3.07 -2.09
C ALA A 115 4.58 -4.34 -2.82
N GLY A 116 3.87 -5.26 -2.16
CA GLY A 116 3.30 -6.46 -2.78
C GLY A 116 2.37 -6.12 -3.93
N PHE A 117 1.39 -5.23 -3.69
CA PHE A 117 0.45 -4.76 -4.73
C PHE A 117 1.16 -4.04 -5.88
N ARG A 118 2.12 -3.18 -5.57
CA ARG A 118 2.90 -2.45 -6.59
C ARG A 118 3.64 -3.42 -7.51
N ILE A 119 4.30 -4.43 -6.94
CA ILE A 119 5.00 -5.47 -7.70
C ILE A 119 4.04 -6.26 -8.59
N GLN A 120 2.87 -6.66 -8.07
CA GLN A 120 1.87 -7.37 -8.85
C GLN A 120 1.32 -6.52 -10.01
N ALA A 121 1.07 -5.22 -9.78
CA ALA A 121 0.63 -4.29 -10.82
C ALA A 121 1.70 -4.10 -11.91
N ASP A 122 2.96 -3.92 -11.53
CA ASP A 122 4.11 -3.79 -12.44
C ASP A 122 4.37 -5.09 -13.24
N LEU A 123 4.09 -6.26 -12.66
CA LEU A 123 4.16 -7.56 -13.34
C LEU A 123 3.07 -7.73 -14.40
N LYS A 124 1.84 -7.29 -14.08
CA LYS A 124 0.65 -7.38 -14.94
C LYS A 124 0.56 -6.27 -16.00
N ALA A 125 1.42 -5.26 -15.94
CA ALA A 125 1.52 -4.24 -16.99
C ALA A 125 1.87 -4.84 -18.37
N LYS A 126 1.45 -4.17 -19.44
CA LYS A 126 1.69 -4.59 -20.85
C LYS A 126 3.16 -4.96 -21.11
N SER A 127 4.08 -4.18 -20.54
CA SER A 127 5.48 -4.52 -20.44
C SER A 127 5.87 -4.46 -18.98
N THR A 128 6.45 -5.55 -18.47
CA THR A 128 6.83 -5.63 -17.06
C THR A 128 7.85 -4.56 -16.71
N ARG A 129 7.55 -3.82 -15.65
CA ARG A 129 8.32 -2.66 -15.21
C ARG A 129 9.37 -3.07 -14.18
N TRP A 130 10.39 -3.81 -14.63
CA TRP A 130 11.43 -4.39 -13.74
C TRP A 130 12.18 -3.37 -12.87
N ALA A 131 12.36 -2.15 -13.35
CA ALA A 131 12.99 -1.07 -12.57
C ALA A 131 12.09 -0.65 -11.39
N ASP A 132 10.79 -0.48 -11.64
CA ASP A 132 9.81 -0.13 -10.61
C ASP A 132 9.64 -1.26 -9.58
N ILE A 133 9.65 -2.52 -10.04
CA ILE A 133 9.68 -3.71 -9.15
C ILE A 133 10.91 -3.67 -8.24
N SER A 134 12.09 -3.33 -8.77
CA SER A 134 13.32 -3.26 -7.96
C SER A 134 13.24 -2.17 -6.89
N TYR A 135 12.59 -1.04 -7.22
CA TYR A 135 12.31 0.02 -6.25
C TYR A 135 11.34 -0.46 -5.17
N ALA A 136 10.22 -1.10 -5.54
CA ALA A 136 9.24 -1.64 -4.60
C ALA A 136 9.84 -2.70 -3.66
N LEU A 137 10.74 -3.56 -4.15
CA LEU A 137 11.46 -4.52 -3.31
C LEU A 137 12.38 -3.86 -2.28
N THR A 138 13.06 -2.79 -2.69
CA THR A 138 13.91 -2.01 -1.77
C THR A 138 13.04 -1.34 -0.72
N PHE A 139 11.92 -0.75 -1.15
CA PHE A 139 10.95 -0.14 -0.27
C PHE A 139 10.41 -1.14 0.76
N ALA A 140 9.98 -2.34 0.34
CA ALA A 140 9.50 -3.40 1.23
C ALA A 140 10.55 -3.78 2.27
N LYS A 141 11.80 -4.00 1.83
CA LYS A 141 12.91 -4.33 2.72
C LYS A 141 13.13 -3.24 3.77
N ASP A 142 13.06 -1.98 3.38
CA ASP A 142 13.25 -0.85 4.29
C ASP A 142 12.10 -0.77 5.30
N ARG A 143 10.84 -0.87 4.86
CA ARG A 143 9.67 -0.89 5.76
C ARG A 143 9.75 -2.04 6.77
N TRP A 144 10.09 -3.24 6.30
CA TRP A 144 10.29 -4.40 7.17
C TRP A 144 11.42 -4.18 8.18
N GLY A 145 12.53 -3.57 7.75
CA GLY A 145 13.66 -3.24 8.61
C GLY A 145 13.29 -2.33 9.79
N GLU A 146 12.31 -1.45 9.61
CA GLU A 146 11.84 -0.52 10.65
C GLU A 146 10.99 -1.19 11.75
N ILE A 147 10.31 -2.30 11.44
CA ILE A 147 9.36 -2.94 12.37
C ILE A 147 9.76 -4.34 12.82
N SER A 148 10.70 -4.99 12.12
CA SER A 148 11.05 -6.40 12.38
C SER A 148 11.52 -6.67 13.81
N ASN A 149 12.16 -5.70 14.47
CA ASN A 149 12.60 -5.82 15.87
C ASN A 149 11.46 -5.68 16.90
N GLN A 150 10.27 -5.24 16.48
CA GLN A 150 9.07 -5.14 17.31
C GLN A 150 8.25 -6.44 17.29
N VAL A 151 8.58 -7.34 16.36
CA VAL A 151 7.92 -8.65 16.21
C VAL A 151 8.68 -9.70 17.02
N GLN A 152 8.07 -10.18 18.10
CA GLN A 152 8.65 -11.18 19.00
C GLN A 152 8.41 -12.62 18.48
N ASP A 153 7.37 -12.82 17.68
CA ASP A 153 7.11 -14.11 17.03
C ASP A 153 8.19 -14.40 15.98
N ARG A 154 9.07 -15.35 16.33
CA ARG A 154 10.20 -15.73 15.48
C ARG A 154 9.78 -16.39 14.18
N LYS A 155 8.61 -17.04 14.13
CA LYS A 155 8.09 -17.64 12.91
C LYS A 155 7.68 -16.55 11.92
N ILE A 156 6.90 -15.56 12.36
CA ILE A 156 6.50 -14.42 11.51
C ILE A 156 7.74 -13.70 10.96
N VAL A 157 8.74 -13.44 11.81
CA VAL A 157 10.00 -12.80 11.38
C VAL A 157 10.72 -13.61 10.30
N SER A 158 10.86 -14.93 10.52
CA SER A 158 11.53 -15.82 9.57
C SER A 158 10.77 -15.92 8.24
N ASP A 159 9.45 -16.06 8.28
CA ASP A 159 8.62 -16.22 7.09
C ASP A 159 8.62 -14.96 6.23
N MET A 160 8.51 -13.78 6.85
CA MET A 160 8.59 -12.51 6.13
C MET A 160 9.97 -12.29 5.50
N GLN A 161 11.06 -12.60 6.22
CA GLN A 161 12.42 -12.54 5.67
C GLN A 161 12.61 -13.49 4.48
N ALA A 162 12.05 -14.70 4.56
CA ALA A 162 12.09 -15.68 3.47
C ALA A 162 11.30 -15.19 2.25
N ALA A 163 10.09 -14.67 2.45
CA ALA A 163 9.27 -14.13 1.37
C ALA A 163 9.97 -12.98 0.62
N LEU A 164 10.50 -11.98 1.34
CA LEU A 164 11.24 -10.88 0.73
C LEU A 164 12.50 -11.36 -0.02
N SER A 165 13.19 -12.37 0.50
CA SER A 165 14.35 -12.97 -0.16
C SER A 165 13.96 -13.71 -1.44
N HIS A 166 12.86 -14.46 -1.43
CA HIS A 166 12.32 -15.13 -2.61
C HIS A 166 11.90 -14.13 -3.68
N MET A 167 11.18 -13.06 -3.31
CA MET A 167 10.80 -12.01 -4.24
C MET A 167 12.03 -11.36 -4.88
N LYS A 168 13.07 -11.04 -4.10
CA LYS A 168 14.32 -10.49 -4.63
C LYS A 168 14.99 -11.45 -5.64
N ASN A 169 15.06 -12.74 -5.33
CA ASN A 169 15.67 -13.73 -6.20
C ASN A 169 14.88 -13.92 -7.49
N ALA A 170 13.55 -14.01 -7.41
CA ALA A 170 12.67 -14.13 -8.56
C ALA A 170 12.76 -12.90 -9.47
N ALA A 171 12.81 -11.70 -8.91
CA ALA A 171 13.00 -10.46 -9.66
C ALA A 171 14.36 -10.41 -10.37
N ALA A 172 15.44 -10.85 -9.71
CA ALA A 172 16.77 -10.92 -10.31
C ALA A 172 16.82 -11.92 -11.48
N ALA A 173 16.12 -13.04 -11.36
CA ALA A 173 15.95 -14.03 -12.43
C ALA A 173 14.96 -13.58 -13.52
N LYS A 174 14.25 -12.46 -13.31
CA LYS A 174 13.12 -12.00 -14.13
C LYS A 174 12.02 -13.06 -14.29
N ASP A 175 11.85 -13.90 -13.27
CA ASP A 175 10.82 -14.93 -13.24
C ASP A 175 9.51 -14.31 -12.75
N LYS A 176 8.61 -14.01 -13.69
CA LYS A 176 7.32 -13.39 -13.38
C LYS A 176 6.42 -14.28 -12.54
N LYS A 177 6.46 -15.59 -12.76
CA LYS A 177 5.55 -16.53 -12.09
C LYS A 177 5.96 -16.67 -10.64
N GLU A 178 7.25 -16.93 -10.41
CA GLU A 178 7.80 -17.04 -9.06
C GLU A 178 7.67 -15.71 -8.30
N LEU A 179 7.89 -14.56 -8.97
CA LEU A 179 7.72 -13.26 -8.31
C LEU A 179 6.26 -12.99 -7.95
N MET A 180 5.31 -13.35 -8.82
CA MET A 180 3.87 -13.24 -8.50
C MET A 180 3.54 -14.08 -7.27
N GLN A 181 3.92 -15.36 -7.25
CA GLN A 181 3.67 -16.26 -6.13
C GLN A 181 4.32 -15.77 -4.82
N ALA A 182 5.57 -15.34 -4.89
CA ALA A 182 6.28 -14.82 -3.72
C ALA A 182 5.65 -13.51 -3.21
N SER A 183 5.18 -12.63 -4.09
CA SER A 183 4.46 -11.41 -3.70
C SER A 183 3.09 -11.71 -3.09
N THR A 184 2.37 -12.72 -3.57
CA THR A 184 1.12 -13.17 -2.93
C THR A 184 1.38 -13.69 -1.53
N ARG A 185 2.44 -14.51 -1.36
CA ARG A 185 2.81 -15.01 -0.03
C ARG A 185 3.22 -13.89 0.92
N GLU A 186 3.86 -12.84 0.40
CA GLU A 186 4.21 -11.67 1.21
C GLU A 186 2.95 -10.93 1.69
N LEU A 187 1.98 -10.66 0.82
CA LEU A 187 0.68 -10.09 1.22
C LEU A 187 -0.04 -10.94 2.28
N ASP A 188 -0.11 -12.27 2.11
CA ASP A 188 -0.70 -13.16 3.13
C ASP A 188 0.01 -13.03 4.50
N LEU A 189 1.31 -12.76 4.50
CA LEU A 189 2.09 -12.56 5.72
C LEU A 189 1.91 -11.17 6.33
N VAL A 190 1.50 -10.18 5.54
CA VAL A 190 1.13 -8.85 6.06
C VAL A 190 -0.15 -8.96 6.89
N ASP A 191 -1.16 -9.74 6.46
CA ASP A 191 -2.34 -10.05 7.28
C ASP A 191 -1.97 -10.68 8.64
N GLU A 192 -1.00 -11.60 8.63
CA GLU A 192 -0.46 -12.21 9.85
C GLU A 192 0.21 -11.15 10.76
N LEU A 193 0.96 -10.19 10.18
CA LEU A 193 1.59 -9.08 10.90
C LEU A 193 0.57 -8.10 11.49
N GLU A 194 -0.45 -7.72 10.72
CA GLU A 194 -1.53 -6.86 11.20
C GLU A 194 -2.22 -7.47 12.42
N THR A 195 -2.56 -8.76 12.31
CA THR A 195 -3.14 -9.53 13.41
C THR A 195 -2.22 -9.57 14.63
N TYR A 196 -0.91 -9.75 14.43
CA TYR A 196 0.08 -9.75 15.51
C TYR A 196 0.10 -8.40 16.24
N PHE A 197 0.22 -7.29 15.52
CA PHE A 197 0.29 -5.95 16.13
C PHE A 197 -1.03 -5.56 16.80
N ALA A 198 -2.18 -5.85 16.19
CA ALA A 198 -3.48 -5.59 16.78
C ALA A 198 -3.68 -6.33 18.11
N LYS A 199 -3.25 -7.60 18.20
CA LYS A 199 -3.30 -8.38 19.45
C LYS A 199 -2.35 -7.83 20.50
N ALA A 200 -1.12 -7.48 20.12
CA ALA A 200 -0.14 -6.91 21.04
C ALA A 200 -0.62 -5.58 21.66
N ALA A 201 -1.30 -4.74 20.87
CA ALA A 201 -1.88 -3.49 21.34
C ALA A 201 -3.03 -3.70 22.34
N ASN A 202 -3.84 -4.75 22.18
CA ASN A 202 -4.94 -5.08 23.10
C ASN A 202 -4.48 -5.76 24.41
N ALA A 203 -3.26 -6.29 24.44
CA ALA A 203 -2.68 -6.94 25.61
C ALA A 203 -1.84 -5.99 26.49
N SER A 204 -1.64 -4.75 26.05
CA SER A 204 -0.85 -3.70 26.72
C SER A 204 -1.75 -2.73 27.48
#